data_AF-A0A0C3PBW0-F1
#
_entry.id   AF-A0A0C3PBW0-F1
#
_cell.length_a   1.000
_cell.length_b   1.000
_cell.length_c   1.000
_cell.angle_alpha   90.00
_cell.angle_beta   90.00
_cell.angle_gamma   90.00
#
_symmetry.space_group_name_H-M   'P 1'
#
loop_
_entity.id
_entity.type
_entity.pdbx_description
1 polymer ?
#
loop_
_entity_poly.entity_id
_entity_poly.type
_entity_poly.pdbx_seq_one_letter_code
_entity_poly.pdbx_strand_id
1 'polypeptide(L)'
;IGGFLASQAERDHYQFLKRRISARVQRSCDDDIEREVYAILGPAGIDERTAQAVTNSLRAVESEGNEGPVDEERQQLTWKNDVRLTTFLLQFGEGLKEIPAERPYLSAITIGLGYLVGGIVPLVPYFFVSRAHIALLYSCILTGLVLLVFGAVKARVTGASNNAAGYVWGALSTLMVGGAAAGAAYGIVAFFERKP
;
A
#
# COMPACT_ATOMS: atom_id res chain seq x y z
N ILE A 1 10.86 2.14 -10.24
CA ILE A 1 10.87 0.67 -10.39
C ILE A 1 10.41 -0.08 -9.13
N GLY A 2 10.84 0.28 -7.92
CA GLY A 2 10.47 -0.44 -6.69
C GLY A 2 8.95 -0.55 -6.46
N GLY A 3 8.22 0.57 -6.56
CA GLY A 3 6.75 0.57 -6.43
C GLY A 3 6.03 -0.28 -7.49
N PHE A 4 6.56 -0.31 -8.71
CA PHE A 4 6.03 -1.18 -9.78
C PHE A 4 6.23 -2.66 -9.44
N LEU A 5 7.47 -3.04 -9.10
CA LEU A 5 7.84 -4.42 -8.83
C LEU A 5 7.13 -4.97 -7.60
N ALA A 6 6.97 -4.14 -6.55
CA ALA A 6 6.22 -4.53 -5.35
C ALA A 6 4.75 -4.81 -5.68
N SER A 7 4.07 -3.89 -6.37
CA SER A 7 2.68 -4.08 -6.77
C SER A 7 2.49 -5.22 -7.78
N GLN A 8 3.47 -5.47 -8.64
CA GLN A 8 3.47 -6.61 -9.56
C GLN A 8 3.61 -7.94 -8.80
N ALA A 9 4.58 -8.04 -7.89
CA ALA A 9 4.79 -9.23 -7.08
C ALA A 9 3.57 -9.57 -6.22
N GLU A 10 2.94 -8.56 -5.62
CA GLU A 10 1.71 -8.73 -4.83
C GLU A 10 0.55 -9.27 -5.69
N ARG A 11 0.43 -8.78 -6.93
CA ARG A 11 -0.58 -9.25 -7.89
C ARG A 11 -0.34 -10.69 -8.35
N ASP A 12 0.90 -11.03 -8.66
CA ASP A 12 1.27 -12.38 -9.08
C ASP A 12 1.05 -13.38 -7.92
N HIS A 13 1.38 -12.96 -6.70
CA HIS A 13 1.12 -13.73 -5.48
C HIS A 13 -0.38 -13.96 -5.26
N TYR A 14 -1.20 -12.93 -5.42
CA TYR A 14 -2.66 -13.04 -5.34
C TYR A 14 -3.21 -14.03 -6.37
N GLN A 15 -2.77 -13.96 -7.63
CA GLN A 15 -3.22 -14.87 -8.69
C GLN A 15 -2.81 -16.32 -8.43
N PHE A 16 -1.59 -16.53 -7.94
CA PHE A 16 -1.10 -17.85 -7.55
C PHE A 16 -1.97 -18.45 -6.43
N LEU A 17 -2.24 -17.69 -5.37
CA LEU A 17 -3.07 -18.15 -4.26
C LEU A 17 -4.51 -18.39 -4.67
N LYS A 18 -5.11 -17.51 -5.48
CA LYS A 18 -6.47 -17.70 -6.01
C LYS A 18 -6.60 -19.03 -6.76
N ARG A 19 -5.64 -19.37 -7.63
CA ARG A 19 -5.63 -20.66 -8.35
C ARG A 19 -5.45 -21.83 -7.39
N ARG A 20 -4.54 -21.72 -6.42
CA ARG A 20 -4.25 -22.78 -5.45
C ARG A 20 -5.44 -23.07 -4.54
N ILE A 21 -6.11 -22.03 -4.04
CA ILE A 21 -7.29 -22.15 -3.16
C ILE A 21 -8.48 -22.66 -3.96
N SER A 22 -8.76 -22.11 -5.15
CA SER A 22 -9.84 -22.61 -6.00
C SER A 22 -9.68 -24.10 -6.31
N ALA A 23 -8.46 -24.54 -6.67
CA ALA A 23 -8.19 -25.95 -6.91
C ALA A 23 -8.22 -26.81 -5.65
N ARG A 24 -8.06 -26.23 -4.45
CA ARG A 24 -8.23 -26.93 -3.16
C ARG A 24 -9.71 -27.10 -2.87
N VAL A 25 -10.50 -26.03 -2.96
CA VAL A 25 -11.95 -26.04 -2.68
C VAL A 25 -12.66 -27.10 -3.53
N GLN A 26 -12.29 -27.25 -4.80
CA GLN A 26 -12.85 -28.29 -5.68
C GLN A 26 -12.48 -29.74 -5.31
N ARG A 27 -11.40 -29.95 -4.55
CA ARG A 27 -10.87 -31.27 -4.20
C ARG A 27 -11.12 -31.67 -2.74
N SER A 28 -11.32 -30.70 -1.86
CA SER A 28 -11.53 -30.91 -0.43
C SER A 28 -12.96 -31.38 -0.12
N CYS A 29 -13.08 -32.15 0.96
CA CYS A 29 -14.37 -32.53 1.52
C CYS A 29 -15.08 -31.32 2.15
N ASP A 30 -16.39 -31.43 2.27
CA ASP A 30 -17.26 -30.36 2.75
C ASP A 30 -16.93 -29.98 4.19
N ASP A 31 -16.79 -30.98 5.06
CA ASP A 31 -16.41 -30.83 6.46
C ASP A 31 -15.09 -30.07 6.66
N ASP A 32 -14.11 -30.25 5.77
CA ASP A 32 -12.80 -29.58 5.90
C ASP A 32 -12.94 -28.07 5.66
N ILE A 33 -13.73 -27.68 4.67
CA ILE A 33 -13.94 -26.27 4.32
C ILE A 33 -14.86 -25.59 5.34
N GLU A 34 -15.89 -26.28 5.84
CA GLU A 34 -16.76 -25.76 6.90
C GLU A 34 -15.97 -25.42 8.17
N ARG A 35 -15.04 -26.29 8.59
CA ARG A 35 -14.15 -26.03 9.72
C ARG A 35 -13.24 -24.83 9.49
N GLU A 36 -12.74 -24.66 8.27
CA GLU A 36 -11.90 -23.50 7.90
C GLU A 36 -12.71 -22.19 7.95
N VAL A 37 -13.93 -22.20 7.43
CA VAL A 37 -14.85 -21.05 7.51
C VAL A 37 -15.22 -20.74 8.96
N TYR A 38 -15.50 -21.76 9.79
CA TYR A 38 -15.75 -21.56 11.21
C TYR A 38 -14.51 -21.00 11.94
N ALA A 39 -13.29 -21.46 11.61
CA ALA A 39 -12.07 -20.90 12.21
C ALA A 39 -11.90 -19.40 11.93
N ILE A 40 -12.38 -18.93 10.77
CA ILE A 40 -12.37 -17.50 10.39
C ILE A 40 -13.50 -16.72 11.10
N LEU A 41 -14.71 -17.28 11.13
CA LEU A 41 -15.92 -16.59 11.62
C LEU A 41 -16.14 -16.72 13.14
N GLY A 42 -15.59 -17.75 13.77
CA GLY A 42 -15.72 -18.03 15.20
C GLY A 42 -15.24 -16.87 16.09
N PRO A 43 -14.07 -16.26 15.83
CA PRO A 43 -13.62 -15.08 16.55
C PRO A 43 -14.54 -13.86 16.41
N ALA A 44 -15.37 -13.80 15.36
CA ALA A 44 -16.39 -12.77 15.18
C ALA A 44 -17.70 -13.06 15.94
N GLY A 45 -17.76 -14.17 16.69
CA GLY A 45 -18.91 -14.55 17.52
C GLY A 45 -19.99 -15.34 16.78
N ILE A 46 -19.67 -15.90 15.62
CA ILE A 46 -20.61 -16.68 14.79
C ILE A 46 -20.59 -18.14 15.25
N ASP A 47 -21.78 -18.69 15.54
CA ASP A 47 -21.97 -20.10 15.90
C ASP A 47 -21.67 -21.04 14.72
N GLU A 48 -21.19 -22.25 15.03
CA GLU A 48 -20.85 -23.30 14.05
C GLU A 48 -21.96 -23.52 13.02
N ARG A 49 -23.23 -23.61 13.46
CA ARG A 49 -24.35 -23.86 12.53
C ARG A 49 -24.55 -22.72 11.54
N THR A 50 -24.29 -21.49 11.98
CA THR A 50 -24.40 -20.31 11.12
C THR A 50 -23.23 -20.25 10.14
N ALA A 51 -22.01 -20.60 10.59
CA ALA A 51 -20.84 -20.69 9.72
C ALA A 51 -21.02 -21.76 8.63
N GLN A 52 -21.62 -22.91 8.96
CA GLN A 52 -21.98 -23.94 7.97
C GLN A 52 -23.02 -23.44 6.96
N ALA A 53 -24.07 -22.74 7.43
CA ALA A 53 -25.07 -22.15 6.55
C ALA A 53 -24.47 -21.11 5.58
N VAL A 54 -23.52 -20.29 6.06
CA VAL A 54 -22.76 -19.35 5.22
C VAL A 54 -21.89 -20.08 4.21
N THR A 55 -21.19 -21.15 4.62
CA THR A 55 -20.35 -21.97 3.74
C THR A 55 -21.16 -22.56 2.59
N ASN A 56 -22.32 -23.14 2.88
CA ASN A 56 -23.21 -23.72 1.89
C ASN A 56 -23.76 -22.66 0.92
N SER A 57 -24.09 -21.46 1.43
CA SER A 57 -24.54 -20.34 0.60
C SER A 57 -23.43 -19.85 -0.35
N LEU A 58 -22.20 -19.69 0.15
CA LEU A 58 -21.04 -19.26 -0.65
C LEU A 58 -20.64 -20.29 -1.71
N ARG A 59 -20.78 -21.58 -1.38
CA ARG A 59 -20.50 -22.70 -2.28
C ARG A 59 -21.51 -22.77 -3.42
N ALA A 60 -22.80 -22.60 -3.13
CA ALA A 60 -23.84 -22.59 -4.16
C ALA A 60 -23.54 -21.54 -5.25
N VAL A 61 -23.13 -20.33 -4.83
CA VAL A 61 -22.74 -19.25 -5.74
C VAL A 61 -21.47 -19.58 -6.53
N GLU A 62 -20.51 -20.31 -5.93
CA GLU A 62 -19.28 -20.69 -6.63
C GLU A 62 -19.53 -21.67 -7.79
N SER A 63 -20.50 -22.58 -7.63
CA SER A 63 -20.91 -23.55 -8.64
C SER A 63 -21.70 -22.93 -9.80
N GLU A 64 -22.49 -21.88 -9.54
CA GLU A 64 -23.26 -21.16 -10.58
C GLU A 64 -22.37 -20.28 -11.48
N GLY A 65 -21.21 -19.86 -11.01
CA GLY A 65 -20.34 -18.88 -11.69
C GLY A 65 -19.40 -19.44 -12.77
N ASN A 66 -19.67 -20.60 -13.37
CA ASN A 66 -18.75 -21.27 -14.31
C ASN A 66 -19.10 -21.10 -15.82
N GLU A 67 -20.11 -20.30 -16.21
CA GLU A 67 -20.62 -20.27 -17.61
C GLU A 67 -20.67 -18.90 -18.33
N GLY A 68 -19.96 -17.86 -17.90
CA GLY A 68 -20.01 -16.53 -18.55
C GLY A 68 -18.81 -16.21 -19.48
N PRO A 69 -19.00 -15.66 -20.71
CA PRO A 69 -17.91 -15.21 -21.55
C PRO A 69 -17.18 -13.99 -20.95
N VAL A 70 -15.88 -13.92 -21.21
CA VAL A 70 -14.94 -12.94 -20.67
C VAL A 70 -15.00 -11.67 -21.51
N ASP A 71 -15.95 -10.77 -21.30
CA ASP A 71 -15.86 -9.40 -21.87
C ASP A 71 -16.59 -8.32 -21.02
N GLU A 72 -15.85 -7.24 -20.79
CA GLU A 72 -16.19 -5.81 -20.57
C GLU A 72 -17.26 -5.32 -19.56
N GLU A 73 -18.11 -6.14 -18.95
CA GLU A 73 -19.11 -5.68 -17.94
C GLU A 73 -18.58 -5.61 -16.49
N ARG A 74 -17.36 -5.10 -16.32
CA ARG A 74 -16.56 -5.19 -15.07
C ARG A 74 -17.10 -4.44 -13.84
N GLN A 75 -18.08 -3.55 -13.95
CA GLN A 75 -18.52 -2.67 -12.85
C GLN A 75 -19.80 -3.12 -12.12
N GLN A 76 -20.71 -3.84 -12.78
CA GLN A 76 -21.91 -4.40 -12.12
C GLN A 76 -21.73 -5.87 -11.71
N LEU A 77 -20.76 -6.59 -12.31
CA LEU A 77 -20.37 -7.95 -11.92
C LEU A 77 -19.38 -8.00 -10.75
N THR A 78 -18.78 -6.86 -10.34
CA THR A 78 -17.76 -6.84 -9.27
C THR A 78 -18.33 -7.36 -7.95
N TRP A 79 -19.56 -6.95 -7.60
CA TRP A 79 -20.22 -7.38 -6.37
C TRP A 79 -20.61 -8.86 -6.36
N LYS A 80 -20.96 -9.43 -7.52
CA LYS A 80 -21.36 -10.85 -7.63
C LYS A 80 -20.15 -11.79 -7.69
N ASN A 81 -19.04 -11.36 -8.29
CA ASN A 81 -17.79 -12.11 -8.33
C ASN A 81 -16.99 -12.05 -7.02
N ASP A 82 -17.20 -11.01 -6.20
CA ASP A 82 -16.59 -10.90 -4.86
C ASP A 82 -17.16 -11.94 -3.86
N VAL A 83 -18.35 -12.48 -4.12
CA VAL A 83 -19.04 -13.41 -3.20
C VAL A 83 -18.89 -14.86 -3.69
N ARG A 84 -17.66 -15.38 -3.67
CA ARG A 84 -17.37 -16.81 -3.88
C ARG A 84 -16.67 -17.36 -2.66
N LEU A 85 -16.86 -18.65 -2.36
CA LEU A 85 -16.18 -19.30 -1.23
C LEU A 85 -14.65 -19.17 -1.35
N THR A 86 -14.08 -19.35 -2.54
CA THR A 86 -12.65 -19.07 -2.79
C THR A 86 -12.25 -17.61 -2.48
N THR A 87 -13.06 -16.62 -2.89
CA THR A 87 -12.77 -15.20 -2.62
C THR A 87 -12.88 -14.87 -1.13
N PHE A 88 -13.87 -15.46 -0.44
CA PHE A 88 -14.03 -15.36 1.00
C PHE A 88 -12.81 -15.92 1.75
N LEU A 89 -12.38 -17.15 1.43
CA LEU A 89 -11.20 -17.76 2.03
C LEU A 89 -9.93 -16.94 1.76
N LEU A 90 -9.78 -16.40 0.56
CA LEU A 90 -8.63 -15.56 0.22
C LEU A 90 -8.64 -14.20 0.96
N GLN A 91 -9.82 -13.59 1.11
CA GLN A 91 -9.95 -12.28 1.75
C GLN A 91 -9.89 -12.36 3.27
N PHE A 92 -10.56 -13.34 3.89
CA PHE A 92 -10.68 -13.44 5.34
C PHE A 92 -9.72 -14.46 5.96
N GLY A 93 -9.29 -15.47 5.21
CA GLY A 93 -8.27 -16.43 5.65
C GLY A 93 -6.85 -15.88 5.47
N GLU A 94 -6.54 -15.39 4.28
CA GLU A 94 -5.19 -14.89 3.93
C GLU A 94 -5.06 -13.36 4.01
N GLY A 95 -6.17 -12.62 4.20
CA GLY A 95 -6.15 -11.16 4.28
C GLY A 95 -5.91 -10.45 2.93
N LEU A 96 -6.05 -11.17 1.81
CA LEU A 96 -5.68 -10.67 0.49
C LEU A 96 -6.89 -10.21 -0.32
N LYS A 97 -6.81 -8.99 -0.87
CA LYS A 97 -7.82 -8.42 -1.77
C LYS A 97 -7.33 -8.37 -3.21
N GLU A 98 -8.26 -8.49 -4.17
CA GLU A 98 -7.93 -8.35 -5.58
C GLU A 98 -7.31 -6.98 -5.89
N ILE A 99 -6.18 -6.99 -6.59
CA ILE A 99 -5.44 -5.79 -6.99
C ILE A 99 -5.83 -5.43 -8.43
N PRO A 100 -6.36 -4.22 -8.68
CA PRO A 100 -6.66 -3.75 -10.04
C PRO A 100 -5.44 -3.78 -10.95
N ALA A 101 -5.63 -4.08 -12.23
CA ALA A 101 -4.54 -4.21 -13.20
C ALA A 101 -3.73 -2.90 -13.40
N GLU A 102 -4.34 -1.76 -13.12
CA GLU A 102 -3.77 -0.42 -13.33
C GLU A 102 -2.91 0.07 -12.14
N ARG A 103 -3.09 -0.53 -10.96
CA ARG A 103 -2.38 -0.12 -9.73
C ARG A 103 -0.85 -0.13 -9.84
N PRO A 104 -0.19 -1.12 -10.48
CA PRO A 104 1.27 -1.15 -10.58
C PRO A 104 1.85 0.06 -11.31
N TYR A 105 1.21 0.48 -12.41
CA TYR A 105 1.65 1.63 -13.19
C TYR A 105 1.42 2.95 -12.45
N LEU A 106 0.24 3.11 -11.85
CA LEU A 106 -0.07 4.30 -11.05
C LEU A 106 0.89 4.45 -9.87
N SER A 107 1.18 3.36 -9.14
CA SER A 107 2.16 3.32 -8.05
C SER A 107 3.54 3.76 -8.54
N ALA A 108 3.99 3.22 -9.68
CA ALA A 108 5.29 3.57 -10.26
C ALA A 108 5.41 5.06 -10.63
N ILE A 109 4.39 5.60 -11.31
CA ILE A 109 4.37 6.98 -11.80
C ILE A 109 4.27 7.96 -10.65
N THR A 110 3.36 7.73 -9.71
CA THR A 110 3.15 8.62 -8.55
C THR A 110 4.38 8.70 -7.66
N ILE A 111 5.00 7.56 -7.34
CA ILE A 111 6.24 7.53 -6.56
C ILE A 111 7.39 8.18 -7.35
N GLY A 112 7.53 7.84 -8.63
CA GLY A 112 8.59 8.40 -9.48
C GLY A 112 8.50 9.93 -9.61
N LEU A 113 7.31 10.44 -9.91
CA LEU A 113 7.06 11.88 -10.01
C LEU A 113 7.22 12.56 -8.64
N GLY A 114 6.78 11.91 -7.55
CA GLY A 114 6.98 12.41 -6.19
C GLY A 114 8.46 12.59 -5.84
N TYR A 115 9.32 11.63 -6.18
CA TYR A 115 10.76 11.76 -5.98
C TYR A 115 11.40 12.82 -6.90
N LEU A 116 10.95 12.92 -8.15
CA LEU A 116 11.42 13.94 -9.07
C LEU A 116 11.11 15.34 -8.54
N VAL A 117 9.85 15.59 -8.18
CA VAL A 117 9.42 16.89 -7.64
C VAL A 117 10.10 17.18 -6.31
N GLY A 118 10.14 16.20 -5.40
CA GLY A 118 10.79 16.34 -4.09
C GLY A 118 12.29 16.58 -4.18
N GLY A 119 12.97 16.01 -5.18
CA GLY A 119 14.41 16.19 -5.40
C GLY A 119 14.77 17.50 -6.10
N ILE A 120 13.88 18.04 -6.94
CA ILE A 120 14.12 19.33 -7.62
C ILE A 120 14.02 20.50 -6.65
N VAL A 121 13.10 20.44 -5.67
CA VAL A 121 12.83 21.55 -4.75
C VAL A 121 14.09 22.07 -4.03
N PRO A 122 14.96 21.23 -3.44
CA PRO A 122 16.24 21.67 -2.86
C PRO A 122 17.23 22.25 -3.87
N LEU A 123 17.14 21.88 -5.15
CA LEU A 123 18.06 22.34 -6.21
C LEU A 123 17.67 23.70 -6.78
N VAL A 124 16.40 24.13 -6.62
CA VAL A 124 15.90 25.41 -7.17
C VAL A 124 16.80 26.59 -6.83
N PRO A 125 17.26 26.81 -5.58
CA PRO A 125 18.09 27.98 -5.25
C PRO A 125 19.46 28.00 -5.94
N TYR A 126 20.00 26.84 -6.30
CA TYR A 126 21.28 26.72 -6.98
C TYR A 126 21.23 27.21 -8.44
N PHE A 127 20.06 27.22 -9.08
CA PHE A 127 19.91 27.75 -10.44
C PHE A 127 20.02 29.28 -10.50
N PHE A 128 19.70 29.98 -9.39
CA PHE A 128 19.61 31.44 -9.36
C PHE A 128 20.78 32.13 -8.64
N VAL A 129 21.53 31.40 -7.81
CA VAL A 129 22.60 31.97 -6.99
C VAL A 129 23.94 31.32 -7.32
N SER A 130 24.87 32.08 -7.92
CA SER A 130 26.19 31.57 -8.33
C SER A 130 27.13 31.26 -7.15
N ARG A 131 26.90 31.83 -5.97
CA ARG A 131 27.69 31.56 -4.76
C ARG A 131 27.14 30.33 -4.03
N ALA A 132 27.82 29.20 -4.14
CA ALA A 132 27.41 27.92 -3.57
C ALA A 132 27.06 27.97 -2.07
N HIS A 133 27.86 28.68 -1.26
CA HIS A 133 27.61 28.78 0.18
C HIS A 133 26.31 29.54 0.51
N ILE A 134 25.97 30.57 -0.27
CA ILE A 134 24.74 31.34 -0.10
C ILE A 134 23.55 30.53 -0.63
N ALA A 135 23.70 29.87 -1.78
CA ALA A 135 22.70 28.97 -2.35
C ALA A 135 22.33 27.82 -1.41
N LEU A 136 23.32 27.23 -0.72
CA LEU A 136 23.12 26.16 0.26
C LEU A 136 22.24 26.61 1.44
N LEU A 137 22.46 27.83 1.95
CA LEU A 137 21.68 28.36 3.06
C LEU A 137 20.20 28.58 2.66
N TYR A 138 19.95 29.13 1.46
CA TYR A 138 18.60 29.24 0.91
C TYR A 138 17.95 27.87 0.67
N SER A 139 18.70 26.90 0.16
CA SER A 139 18.23 25.53 -0.05
C SER A 139 17.84 24.84 1.25
N CYS A 140 18.63 25.01 2.31
CA CYS A 140 18.35 24.46 3.63
C CYS A 140 17.04 25.02 4.21
N ILE A 141 16.85 26.35 4.15
CA ILE A 141 15.64 27.01 4.63
C ILE A 141 14.41 26.57 3.81
N LEU A 142 14.52 26.58 2.48
CA LEU A 142 13.44 26.19 1.57
C LEU A 142 13.03 24.73 1.81
N THR A 143 14.01 23.82 1.86
CA THR A 143 13.77 22.39 2.11
C THR A 143 13.19 22.16 3.50
N GLY A 144 13.66 22.89 4.51
CA GLY A 144 13.10 22.84 5.87
C GLY A 144 11.63 23.23 5.91
N LEU A 145 11.24 24.32 5.23
CA LEU A 145 9.84 24.74 5.10
C LEU A 145 9.00 23.67 4.39
N VAL A 146 9.53 23.11 3.30
CA VAL A 146 8.84 22.07 2.52
C VAL A 146 8.65 20.79 3.35
N LEU A 147 9.66 20.37 4.13
CA LEU A 147 9.54 19.22 5.03
C LEU A 147 8.51 19.45 6.14
N LEU A 148 8.42 20.67 6.68
CA LEU A 148 7.41 21.03 7.67
C LEU A 148 5.99 20.94 7.09
N VAL A 149 5.76 21.55 5.92
CA VAL A 149 4.46 21.50 5.23
C VAL A 149 4.13 20.05 4.86
N PHE A 150 5.07 19.31 4.29
CA PHE A 150 4.88 17.92 3.89
C PHE A 150 4.57 17.03 5.10
N GLY A 151 5.27 17.20 6.22
CA GLY A 151 5.01 16.44 7.45
C GLY A 151 3.63 16.74 8.06
N ALA A 152 3.18 18.00 8.04
CA ALA A 152 1.84 18.37 8.47
C ALA A 152 0.75 17.79 7.55
N VAL A 153 0.93 17.89 6.23
CA VAL A 153 0.01 17.31 5.24
C VAL A 153 -0.05 15.79 5.39
N LYS A 154 1.11 15.13 5.55
CA LYS A 154 1.20 13.69 5.79
C LYS A 154 0.42 13.30 7.05
N ALA A 155 0.59 14.03 8.16
CA ALA A 155 -0.12 13.76 9.40
C ALA A 155 -1.65 13.90 9.26
N ARG A 156 -2.10 14.87 8.43
CA ARG A 156 -3.52 15.05 8.10
C ARG A 156 -4.07 13.94 7.21
N VAL A 157 -3.38 13.60 6.13
CA VAL A 157 -3.85 12.60 5.14
C VAL A 157 -3.87 11.20 5.74
N THR A 158 -2.89 10.86 6.58
CA THR A 158 -2.78 9.51 7.17
C THR A 158 -3.75 9.30 8.35
N GLY A 159 -4.49 10.33 8.78
CA GLY A 159 -5.38 10.26 9.95
C GLY A 159 -4.65 10.01 11.28
N ALA A 160 -3.32 10.14 11.30
CA ALA A 160 -2.50 9.86 12.47
C ALA A 160 -2.71 10.86 13.62
N SER A 161 -3.32 12.02 13.33
CA SER A 161 -3.80 12.94 14.36
C SER A 161 -4.95 13.80 13.88
N ASN A 162 -5.94 14.00 14.75
CA ASN A 162 -7.03 14.96 14.56
C ASN A 162 -6.83 16.27 15.34
N ASN A 163 -5.73 16.38 16.10
CA ASN A 163 -5.44 17.55 16.93
C ASN A 163 -4.32 18.40 16.29
N ALA A 164 -4.39 19.73 16.48
CA ALA A 164 -3.37 20.65 16.00
C ALA A 164 -1.95 20.27 16.48
N ALA A 165 -1.83 19.73 17.71
CA ALA A 165 -0.58 19.26 18.28
C ALA A 165 0.06 18.11 17.48
N GLY A 166 -0.74 17.19 16.92
CA GLY A 166 -0.19 16.07 16.17
C GLY A 166 0.23 16.43 14.75
N TYR A 167 -0.36 17.47 14.14
CA TYR A 167 0.16 18.04 12.89
C TYR A 167 1.53 18.68 13.09
N VAL A 168 1.70 19.43 14.19
CA VAL A 168 3.00 20.01 14.56
C VAL A 168 4.02 18.89 14.83
N TRP A 169 3.63 17.83 15.53
CA TRP A 169 4.51 16.68 15.77
C TRP A 169 4.91 15.95 14.48
N GLY A 170 3.96 15.74 13.56
CA GLY A 170 4.23 15.17 12.24
C GLY A 170 5.17 16.02 11.39
N ALA A 171 5.00 17.34 11.41
CA ALA A 171 5.90 18.29 10.77
C ALA A 171 7.31 18.25 11.38
N LEU A 172 7.40 18.33 12.72
CA LEU A 172 8.66 18.37 13.44
C LEU A 172 9.45 17.06 13.27
N SER A 173 8.80 15.91 13.41
CA SER A 173 9.44 14.61 13.21
C SER A 173 10.00 14.45 11.79
N THR A 174 9.24 14.88 10.78
CA THR A 174 9.69 14.85 9.37
C THR A 174 10.89 15.77 9.16
N LEU A 175 10.88 16.97 9.75
CA LEU A 175 12.01 17.90 9.73
C LEU A 175 13.24 17.33 10.42
N MET A 176 13.09 16.71 11.61
CA MET A 176 14.22 16.14 12.35
C MET A 176 14.88 14.97 11.61
N VAL A 177 14.09 14.07 11.01
CA VAL A 177 14.62 12.96 10.21
C VAL A 177 15.34 13.48 8.97
N GLY A 178 14.75 14.45 8.26
CA GLY A 178 15.39 15.08 7.10
C GLY A 178 16.67 15.83 7.47
N GLY A 179 16.66 16.58 8.57
CA GLY A 179 17.82 17.29 9.10
C GLY A 179 18.94 16.34 9.54
N ALA A 180 18.61 15.23 10.20
CA ALA A 180 19.57 14.20 10.57
C ALA A 180 20.21 13.55 9.33
N ALA A 181 19.42 13.22 8.32
CA ALA A 181 19.91 12.66 7.06
C ALA A 181 20.84 13.65 6.32
N ALA A 182 20.46 14.92 6.22
CA ALA A 182 21.29 15.95 5.61
C ALA A 182 22.59 16.20 6.39
N GLY A 183 22.51 16.23 7.72
CA GLY A 183 23.68 16.35 8.60
C GLY A 183 24.63 15.16 8.46
N ALA A 184 24.11 13.95 8.37
CA ALA A 184 24.90 12.75 8.12
C ALA A 184 25.60 12.79 6.74
N ALA A 185 24.86 13.16 5.68
CA ALA A 185 25.44 13.28 4.34
C ALA A 185 26.56 14.33 4.28
N TYR A 186 26.34 15.51 4.87
CA TYR A 186 27.37 16.55 4.97
C TYR A 186 28.56 16.09 5.81
N GLY A 187 28.31 15.43 6.95
CA GLY A 187 29.35 14.91 7.84
C GLY A 187 30.25 13.87 7.16
N ILE A 188 29.68 13.01 6.30
CA ILE A 188 30.45 12.04 5.51
C ILE A 188 31.36 12.79 4.52
N VAL A 189 30.83 13.76 3.76
CA VAL A 189 31.63 14.54 2.80
C VAL A 189 32.76 15.29 3.52
N ALA A 190 32.44 15.97 4.63
CA ALA A 190 33.41 16.70 5.42
C ALA A 190 34.50 15.78 6.02
N PHE A 191 34.16 14.53 6.37
CA PHE A 191 35.14 13.55 6.83
C PHE A 191 36.11 13.13 5.73
N PHE A 192 35.61 12.92 4.50
CA PHE A 192 36.45 12.57 3.35
C PHE A 192 37.34 13.72 2.90
N GLU A 193 36.84 14.95 2.87
CA GLU A 193 37.64 16.14 2.51
C GLU A 193 38.74 16.48 3.53
N ARG A 194 38.60 16.01 4.78
CA ARG A 194 39.55 16.29 5.87
C ARG A 194 40.75 15.32 5.88
N LYS A 195 40.75 14.25 5.07
CA LYS A 195 41.93 13.39 4.92
C LYS A 195 42.85 13.97 3.83
N PRO A 196 44.14 14.23 4.13
CA PRO A 196 45.11 14.64 3.12
C PRO A 196 45.39 13.54 2.10
#